data_AF-A0A938XG99-F1
#
_entry.id   AF-A0A938XG99-F1
#
_cell.length_a   1.000
_cell.length_b   1.000
_cell.length_c   1.000
_cell.angle_alpha   90.00
_cell.angle_beta   90.00
_cell.angle_gamma   90.00
#
_symmetry.space_group_name_H-M   'P 1'
#
loop_
_entity.id
_entity.type
_entity.pdbx_description
1 polymer ?
#
loop_
_entity_poly.entity_id
_entity_poly.type
_entity_poly.pdbx_seq_one_letter_code
_entity_poly.pdbx_strand_id
1 'polypeptide(L)'
;MKLKRKLLAGLLTLCMAVGMAVPAFAANGPSSGDMSAAWVQLYDSSVEEPDGSYFGYVLYSNGGEADTVEGAVYDKATNTITLTNYNHPEMTLATNEMGDDLKLHLVGDNHIAELIVWGFGWGGNLEITGDGSLTINENKTSQTAAIRFMAEGTQGLLKVGSNASVTAYKSAGENTYSAAFVSTTSSTLPFTGNLETELALTANSGIEGETTERENVIYESGYVAQNWKVLTKGEDGKKYGVDYRTIYTGSDLTNGKPVGYIHELVKVEGLPSQNEYLAVHIATVDGLEKDVLPEGYTDSGETISAKTGDISSMTVLIKDGQRFYWGVDPNHSQWLVYQTAVDDVTAEDWGQTTLTKIVVPVAGEGVSGATEEDIPAGYTTNVVKTGMYSYYCTNDVIKVSPSGTSTDPGTDPGTKPGED
;
A
#
# COMPACT_ATOMS: atom_id res chain seq x y z
N MET A 1 17.96 30.74 3.83
CA MET A 1 17.02 30.59 4.97
C MET A 1 16.23 29.32 4.73
N LYS A 2 16.23 28.42 5.72
CA LYS A 2 15.98 26.97 5.61
C LYS A 2 14.62 26.64 4.97
N LEU A 3 14.61 26.00 3.80
CA LEU A 3 13.48 25.24 3.30
C LEU A 3 13.62 23.82 3.86
N LYS A 4 12.90 23.48 4.94
CA LYS A 4 12.83 22.11 5.45
C LYS A 4 11.35 21.71 5.57
N ARG A 5 11.07 20.52 5.03
CA ARG A 5 10.02 19.57 5.37
C ARG A 5 8.57 20.09 5.26
N LYS A 6 7.98 19.90 4.08
CA LYS A 6 6.53 19.69 3.91
C LYS A 6 6.36 18.32 3.28
N LEU A 7 6.23 17.27 4.09
CA LEU A 7 5.92 15.93 3.56
C LEU A 7 5.02 15.09 4.49
N LEU A 8 4.50 15.65 5.58
CA LEU A 8 3.86 14.81 6.61
C LEU A 8 2.33 14.81 6.65
N ALA A 9 1.63 15.43 5.70
CA ALA A 9 0.16 15.48 5.73
C ALA A 9 -0.53 14.84 4.49
N GLY A 10 0.23 14.24 3.58
CA GLY A 10 -0.30 13.73 2.30
C GLY A 10 -0.41 12.21 2.17
N LEU A 11 0.06 11.43 3.15
CA LEU A 11 0.16 9.97 3.00
C LEU A 11 -1.02 9.19 3.61
N LEU A 12 -1.91 9.86 4.35
CA LEU A 12 -3.00 9.19 5.08
C LEU A 12 -4.17 8.73 4.19
N THR A 13 -4.13 8.99 2.87
CA THR A 13 -5.27 8.77 1.96
C THR A 13 -4.98 7.84 0.77
N LEU A 14 -3.80 7.22 0.69
CA LEU A 14 -3.41 6.45 -0.50
C LEU A 14 -3.67 4.92 -0.40
N CYS A 15 -4.01 4.38 0.77
CA CYS A 15 -4.07 2.91 0.96
C CYS A 15 -5.45 2.26 0.76
N MET A 16 -6.51 3.00 0.39
CA MET A 16 -7.88 2.42 0.28
C MET A 16 -8.48 2.38 -1.13
N ALA A 17 -7.73 2.69 -2.20
CA ALA A 17 -8.29 2.73 -3.56
C ALA A 17 -7.59 1.78 -4.55
N VAL A 18 -6.98 0.69 -4.09
CA VAL A 18 -6.37 -0.30 -4.99
C VAL A 18 -6.92 -1.68 -4.65
N GLY A 19 -7.99 -2.06 -5.34
CA GLY A 19 -8.48 -3.44 -5.42
C GLY A 19 -7.59 -4.35 -6.26
N MET A 20 -6.34 -3.95 -6.53
CA MET A 20 -5.34 -4.85 -7.07
C MET A 20 -4.63 -5.50 -5.88
N ALA A 21 -4.64 -6.83 -5.85
CA ALA A 21 -3.68 -7.58 -5.04
C ALA A 21 -2.28 -7.13 -5.47
N VAL A 22 -1.70 -6.15 -4.77
CA VAL A 22 -0.26 -5.92 -4.84
C VAL A 22 0.35 -7.26 -4.45
N PRO A 23 1.16 -7.91 -5.31
CA PRO A 23 1.82 -9.14 -4.90
C PRO A 23 2.59 -8.83 -3.62
N ALA A 24 2.17 -9.44 -2.52
CA ALA A 24 2.89 -9.32 -1.26
C ALA A 24 4.28 -9.88 -1.50
N PHE A 25 5.30 -9.03 -1.49
CA PHE A 25 6.67 -9.51 -1.56
C PHE A 25 7.05 -9.86 -0.13
N ALA A 26 7.33 -11.14 0.14
CA ALA A 26 8.08 -11.48 1.34
C ALA A 26 9.50 -10.93 1.15
N ALA A 27 9.76 -9.73 1.67
CA ALA A 27 11.05 -9.04 1.54
C ALA A 27 11.80 -9.05 2.87
N ASN A 28 13.13 -9.14 2.79
CA ASN A 28 14.02 -9.01 3.94
C ASN A 28 14.64 -7.62 3.96
N GLY A 29 14.65 -7.00 5.13
CA GLY A 29 15.14 -5.66 5.38
C GLY A 29 14.16 -4.55 4.96
N PRO A 30 14.52 -3.31 5.31
CA PRO A 30 13.73 -2.14 4.94
C PRO A 30 13.64 -1.97 3.42
N SER A 31 12.52 -1.46 2.93
CA SER A 31 12.39 -1.05 1.53
C SER A 31 13.46 -0.01 1.17
N SER A 32 13.79 0.07 -0.12
CA SER A 32 14.87 0.93 -0.61
C SER A 32 14.54 1.55 -1.96
N GLY A 33 15.32 2.56 -2.37
CA GLY A 33 15.06 3.37 -3.57
C GLY A 33 14.23 4.63 -3.30
N ASP A 34 14.02 5.44 -4.34
CA ASP A 34 13.43 6.78 -4.22
C ASP A 34 11.95 6.78 -3.81
N MET A 35 11.26 5.66 -4.00
CA MET A 35 9.85 5.46 -3.62
C MET A 35 9.67 4.77 -2.27
N SER A 36 10.76 4.40 -1.58
CA SER A 36 10.69 3.73 -0.28
C SER A 36 10.18 4.68 0.79
N ALA A 37 9.23 4.19 1.59
CA ALA A 37 8.77 4.84 2.80
C ALA A 37 9.23 4.09 4.06
N ALA A 38 10.37 3.40 4.03
CA ALA A 38 10.85 2.65 5.19
C ALA A 38 11.37 3.56 6.31
N TRP A 39 10.86 3.35 7.53
CA TRP A 39 11.28 4.09 8.72
C TRP A 39 11.00 3.34 10.03
N VAL A 40 11.71 3.75 11.08
CA VAL A 40 11.46 3.40 12.48
C VAL A 40 11.41 4.70 13.28
N GLN A 41 10.34 4.89 14.04
CA GLN A 41 10.08 6.11 14.79
C GLN A 41 9.63 5.83 16.22
N LEU A 42 9.99 6.74 17.10
CA LEU A 42 9.48 6.85 18.46
C LEU A 42 8.76 8.19 18.58
N TYR A 43 7.47 8.23 18.91
CA TYR A 43 6.76 9.52 19.04
C TYR A 43 5.71 9.52 20.14
N ASP A 44 5.43 10.71 20.68
CA ASP A 44 4.35 10.94 21.65
C ASP A 44 3.10 11.44 20.90
N SER A 45 2.09 10.57 20.78
CA SER A 45 0.83 10.88 20.10
C SER A 45 -0.05 11.89 20.86
N SER A 46 0.30 12.24 22.10
CA SER A 46 -0.42 13.24 22.90
C SER A 46 0.09 14.67 22.69
N VAL A 47 1.26 14.82 22.06
CA VAL A 47 1.91 16.11 21.82
C VAL A 47 1.88 16.42 20.33
N GLU A 48 0.86 17.17 19.91
CA GLU A 48 0.79 17.72 18.56
C GLU A 48 1.65 19.00 18.49
N GLU A 49 2.62 18.99 17.58
CA GLU A 49 3.44 20.14 17.24
C GLU A 49 2.64 21.16 16.41
N PRO A 50 3.03 22.44 16.40
CA PRO A 50 2.29 23.50 15.69
C PRO A 50 2.09 23.29 14.19
N ASP A 51 2.85 22.37 13.58
CA ASP A 51 2.74 22.00 12.16
C ASP A 51 1.83 20.77 11.92
N GLY A 52 1.19 20.25 12.97
CA GLY A 52 0.32 19.09 12.93
C GLY A 52 1.06 17.74 12.97
N SER A 53 2.38 17.73 13.18
CA SER A 53 3.14 16.51 13.45
C SER A 53 3.13 16.14 14.93
N TYR A 54 3.56 14.94 15.29
CA TYR A 54 3.77 14.54 16.69
C TYR A 54 5.23 14.72 17.08
N PHE A 55 5.50 15.09 18.34
CA PHE A 55 6.86 15.09 18.86
C PHE A 55 7.46 13.68 18.77
N GLY A 56 8.64 13.53 18.15
CA GLY A 56 9.25 12.22 18.01
C GLY A 56 10.70 12.22 17.53
N TYR A 57 11.28 11.02 17.57
CA TYR A 57 12.63 10.66 17.16
C TYR A 57 12.57 9.67 16.00
N VAL A 58 13.51 9.82 15.07
CA VAL A 58 13.69 8.90 13.94
C VAL A 58 14.86 7.98 14.24
N LEU A 59 14.60 6.71 14.51
CA LEU A 59 15.69 5.72 14.66
C LEU A 59 16.22 5.26 13.30
N TYR A 60 15.37 5.28 12.27
CA TYR A 60 15.74 4.96 10.89
C TYR A 60 14.82 5.65 9.90
N SER A 61 15.39 6.07 8.77
CA SER A 61 14.64 6.37 7.55
C SER A 61 15.52 6.13 6.34
N ASN A 62 14.94 5.68 5.22
CA ASN A 62 15.71 5.33 4.02
C ASN A 62 16.53 6.51 3.45
N GLY A 63 16.08 7.76 3.63
CA GLY A 63 16.74 8.96 3.10
C GLY A 63 17.10 10.05 4.12
N GLY A 64 17.02 9.76 5.42
CA GLY A 64 17.16 10.78 6.47
C GLY A 64 18.21 10.46 7.53
N GLU A 65 18.56 11.48 8.31
CA GLU A 65 19.41 11.34 9.49
C GLU A 65 18.62 10.66 10.61
N ALA A 66 19.28 9.76 11.34
CA ALA A 66 18.75 9.12 12.53
C ALA A 66 19.14 9.91 13.79
N ASP A 67 18.20 9.99 14.73
CA ASP A 67 18.43 10.54 16.06
C ASP A 67 19.15 9.52 16.95
N THR A 68 19.91 10.02 17.91
CA THR A 68 20.44 9.19 19.00
C THR A 68 19.47 9.22 20.16
N VAL A 69 18.93 8.06 20.52
CA VAL A 69 18.00 7.91 21.65
C VAL A 69 18.62 6.96 22.66
N GLU A 70 18.68 7.39 23.92
CA GLU A 70 19.20 6.52 24.98
C GLU A 70 18.27 5.31 25.17
N GLY A 71 18.86 4.12 25.21
CA GLY A 71 18.10 2.88 25.40
C GLY A 71 17.34 2.38 24.16
N ALA A 72 17.40 3.06 23.00
CA ALA A 72 16.75 2.61 21.76
C ALA A 72 17.65 2.81 20.54
N VAL A 73 17.97 1.72 19.84
CA VAL A 73 18.85 1.74 18.66
C VAL A 73 18.31 0.83 17.56
N TYR A 74 18.44 1.25 16.30
CA TYR A 74 18.18 0.40 15.15
C TYR A 74 19.48 0.01 14.43
N ASP A 75 19.67 -1.29 14.19
CA ASP A 75 20.74 -1.84 13.37
C ASP A 75 20.19 -2.31 12.02
N LYS A 76 20.60 -1.62 10.95
CA LYS A 76 20.20 -1.93 9.57
C LYS A 76 20.77 -3.25 9.06
N ALA A 77 21.94 -3.69 9.52
CA ALA A 77 22.58 -4.89 9.02
C ALA A 77 21.86 -6.16 9.44
N THR A 78 21.20 -6.14 10.61
CA THR A 78 20.44 -7.26 11.16
C THR A 78 18.93 -7.01 11.17
N ASN A 79 18.50 -5.86 10.65
CA ASN A 79 17.11 -5.38 10.71
C ASN A 79 16.51 -5.49 12.12
N THR A 80 17.23 -4.96 13.12
CA THR A 80 16.90 -5.16 14.54
C THR A 80 16.81 -3.83 15.28
N ILE A 81 15.69 -3.61 15.94
CA ILE A 81 15.50 -2.56 16.95
C ILE A 81 15.90 -3.18 18.30
N THR A 82 16.79 -2.54 19.05
CA THR A 82 17.14 -2.96 20.41
C THR A 82 16.62 -1.93 21.41
N LEU A 83 15.82 -2.39 22.38
CA LEU A 83 15.43 -1.61 23.55
C LEU A 83 16.20 -2.11 24.77
N THR A 84 16.82 -1.18 25.51
CA THR A 84 17.61 -1.46 26.71
C THR A 84 17.17 -0.55 27.84
N ASN A 85 16.41 -1.09 28.79
CA ASN A 85 15.79 -0.35 29.88
C ASN A 85 15.03 0.91 29.40
N TYR A 86 14.40 0.83 28.22
CA TYR A 86 13.70 1.94 27.58
C TYR A 86 12.33 2.13 28.23
N ASN A 87 12.25 3.03 29.22
CA ASN A 87 11.08 3.20 30.08
C ASN A 87 10.32 4.51 29.78
N HIS A 88 9.64 4.52 28.63
CA HIS A 88 8.91 5.67 28.09
C HIS A 88 7.46 5.29 27.77
N PRO A 89 6.60 5.07 28.78
CA PRO A 89 5.22 4.64 28.58
C PRO A 89 4.31 5.67 27.88
N GLU A 90 4.83 6.85 27.57
CA GLU A 90 4.24 7.88 26.72
C GLU A 90 4.59 7.73 25.22
N MET A 91 5.68 7.03 24.90
CA MET A 91 6.20 6.96 23.53
C MET A 91 5.66 5.73 22.78
N THR A 92 5.21 5.96 21.55
CA THR A 92 4.84 4.92 20.59
C THR A 92 6.05 4.49 19.79
N LEU A 93 6.29 3.18 19.69
CA LEU A 93 7.22 2.62 18.71
C LEU A 93 6.46 2.24 17.45
N ALA A 94 6.80 2.89 16.33
CA ALA A 94 6.18 2.65 15.04
C ALA A 94 7.20 2.32 13.95
N THR A 95 6.80 1.47 13.01
CA THR A 95 7.64 1.05 11.88
C THR A 95 6.83 1.00 10.59
N ASN A 96 7.48 1.21 9.45
CA ASN A 96 6.87 1.05 8.12
C ASN A 96 7.83 0.39 7.14
N GLU A 97 7.31 -0.53 6.31
CA GLU A 97 8.04 -1.21 5.21
C GLU A 97 9.39 -1.78 5.64
N MET A 98 9.45 -2.39 6.82
CA MET A 98 10.70 -2.88 7.40
C MET A 98 11.02 -4.32 6.98
N GLY A 99 10.18 -4.96 6.17
CA GLY A 99 10.38 -6.35 5.74
C GLY A 99 9.84 -7.36 6.75
N ASP A 100 9.88 -8.64 6.39
CA ASP A 100 9.34 -9.74 7.20
C ASP A 100 10.35 -10.32 8.21
N ASP A 101 11.60 -9.84 8.21
CA ASP A 101 12.68 -10.24 9.11
C ASP A 101 12.97 -9.22 10.22
N LEU A 102 12.11 -8.19 10.39
CA LEU A 102 12.27 -7.17 11.43
C LEU A 102 12.23 -7.82 12.82
N LYS A 103 13.18 -7.41 13.66
CA LYS A 103 13.29 -7.85 15.06
C LYS A 103 13.19 -6.70 16.05
N LEU A 104 12.57 -6.98 17.18
CA LEU A 104 12.64 -6.16 18.39
C LEU A 104 13.35 -6.96 19.49
N HIS A 105 14.60 -6.61 19.77
CA HIS A 105 15.41 -7.24 20.80
C HIS A 105 15.27 -6.50 22.13
N LEU A 106 14.82 -7.20 23.17
CA LEU A 106 14.56 -6.64 24.49
C LEU A 106 15.67 -7.00 25.47
N VAL A 107 16.25 -5.97 26.10
CA VAL A 107 17.22 -6.09 27.18
C VAL A 107 16.70 -5.33 28.39
N GLY A 108 16.64 -5.99 29.55
CA GLY A 108 16.12 -5.38 30.77
C GLY A 108 14.61 -5.09 30.70
N ASP A 109 14.17 -4.04 31.39
CA ASP A 109 12.75 -3.71 31.55
C ASP A 109 12.36 -2.49 30.70
N ASN A 110 11.41 -2.66 29.79
CA ASN A 110 11.07 -1.65 28.77
C ASN A 110 9.56 -1.35 28.80
N HIS A 111 9.19 -0.08 28.64
CA HIS A 111 7.82 0.41 28.73
C HIS A 111 7.54 1.40 27.59
N ILE A 112 6.44 1.19 26.86
CA ILE A 112 6.00 2.03 25.73
C ILE A 112 4.48 2.25 25.75
N ALA A 113 3.99 3.27 25.06
CA ALA A 113 2.56 3.56 24.92
C ALA A 113 1.86 2.62 23.92
N GLU A 114 2.46 2.40 22.76
CA GLU A 114 1.88 1.59 21.68
C GLU A 114 2.99 1.00 20.80
N LEU A 115 2.74 -0.17 20.22
CA LEU A 115 3.57 -0.82 19.21
C LEU A 115 2.81 -0.88 17.89
N ILE A 116 3.33 -0.22 16.85
CA ILE A 116 2.70 -0.13 15.53
C ILE A 116 3.63 -0.63 14.43
N VAL A 117 3.12 -1.52 13.57
CA VAL A 117 3.86 -2.06 12.42
C VAL A 117 3.02 -1.91 11.15
N TRP A 118 3.54 -1.21 10.16
CA TRP A 118 2.93 -1.01 8.85
C TRP A 118 3.69 -1.80 7.77
N GLY A 119 2.96 -2.59 6.98
CA GLY A 119 3.54 -3.51 5.99
C GLY A 119 3.61 -2.98 4.56
N PHE A 120 2.63 -2.16 4.15
CA PHE A 120 2.44 -1.59 2.80
C PHE A 120 2.88 -2.50 1.62
N GLY A 121 2.48 -3.77 1.64
CA GLY A 121 2.85 -4.78 0.62
C GLY A 121 4.34 -5.18 0.56
N TRP A 122 5.23 -4.51 1.31
CA TRP A 122 6.68 -4.79 1.34
C TRP A 122 7.08 -5.85 2.37
N GLY A 123 6.46 -5.82 3.55
CA GLY A 123 6.74 -6.73 4.64
C GLY A 123 6.47 -6.06 5.99
N GLY A 124 5.86 -6.80 6.91
CA GLY A 124 5.25 -6.24 8.11
C GLY A 124 5.23 -7.21 9.29
N ASN A 125 6.09 -8.23 9.27
CA ASN A 125 6.24 -9.14 10.40
C ASN A 125 7.19 -8.55 11.45
N LEU A 126 7.04 -9.01 12.70
CA LEU A 126 7.92 -8.63 13.80
C LEU A 126 8.20 -9.85 14.69
N GLU A 127 9.49 -10.14 14.90
CA GLU A 127 9.93 -11.09 15.91
C GLU A 127 10.48 -10.36 17.14
N ILE A 128 9.82 -10.53 18.28
CA ILE A 128 10.32 -10.07 19.58
C ILE A 128 11.29 -11.10 20.14
N THR A 129 12.51 -10.68 20.45
CA THR A 129 13.62 -11.53 20.92
C THR A 129 14.27 -10.95 22.17
N GLY A 130 15.23 -11.67 22.75
CA GLY A 130 15.90 -11.29 24.00
C GLY A 130 15.26 -11.96 25.22
N ASP A 131 15.83 -11.69 26.39
CA ASP A 131 15.37 -12.17 27.70
C ASP A 131 14.74 -11.06 28.56
N GLY A 132 14.63 -9.84 28.02
CA GLY A 132 13.98 -8.70 28.66
C GLY A 132 12.44 -8.73 28.61
N SER A 133 11.85 -7.70 29.25
CA SER A 133 10.42 -7.43 29.27
C SER A 133 10.05 -6.22 28.44
N LEU A 134 8.83 -6.24 27.89
CA LEU A 134 8.16 -5.11 27.27
C LEU A 134 6.73 -4.96 27.84
N THR A 135 6.48 -3.83 28.49
CA THR A 135 5.16 -3.41 28.95
C THR A 135 4.61 -2.37 27.97
N ILE A 136 3.41 -2.61 27.46
CA ILE A 136 2.77 -1.77 26.44
C ILE A 136 1.45 -1.21 26.98
N ASN A 137 1.28 0.11 26.85
CA ASN A 137 0.05 0.83 27.15
C ASN A 137 -0.42 0.75 28.61
N GLU A 138 0.50 0.67 29.58
CA GLU A 138 0.12 0.61 31.01
C GLU A 138 -0.66 1.84 31.50
N ASN A 139 -0.43 2.99 30.87
CA ASN A 139 -1.13 4.24 31.15
C ASN A 139 -2.48 4.35 30.44
N LYS A 140 -2.83 3.37 29.58
CA LYS A 140 -4.07 3.34 28.78
C LYS A 140 -4.28 4.59 27.94
N THR A 141 -3.23 5.08 27.31
CA THR A 141 -3.23 6.29 26.46
C THR A 141 -3.57 5.97 25.00
N SER A 142 -3.27 4.75 24.53
CA SER A 142 -3.66 4.34 23.17
C SER A 142 -5.17 4.37 23.01
N GLN A 143 -5.63 4.92 21.88
CA GLN A 143 -7.05 5.06 21.53
C GLN A 143 -7.61 3.85 20.76
N THR A 144 -6.74 3.02 20.18
CA THR A 144 -7.14 1.90 19.31
C THR A 144 -6.72 0.55 19.88
N ALA A 145 -5.42 0.28 19.98
CA ALA A 145 -4.89 -0.96 20.52
C ALA A 145 -3.48 -0.77 21.05
N ALA A 146 -3.06 -1.54 22.07
CA ALA A 146 -1.66 -1.52 22.51
C ALA A 146 -0.70 -2.07 21.44
N ILE A 147 -1.12 -3.11 20.74
CA ILE A 147 -0.37 -3.71 19.63
C ILE A 147 -1.18 -3.54 18.36
N ARG A 148 -0.61 -2.91 17.34
CA ARG A 148 -1.30 -2.63 16.08
C ARG A 148 -0.45 -3.03 14.88
N PHE A 149 -0.95 -3.97 14.10
CA PHE A 149 -0.37 -4.36 12.82
C PHE A 149 -1.31 -3.90 11.71
N MET A 150 -0.83 -2.97 10.91
CA MET A 150 -1.45 -2.53 9.67
C MET A 150 -0.76 -3.29 8.54
N ALA A 151 -1.22 -4.51 8.29
CA ALA A 151 -0.49 -5.44 7.44
C ALA A 151 -0.53 -5.03 5.96
N GLU A 152 -1.60 -4.35 5.51
CA GLU A 152 -1.72 -3.76 4.18
C GLU A 152 -1.31 -4.73 3.05
N GLY A 153 -1.90 -5.93 3.07
CA GLY A 153 -1.61 -6.96 2.08
C GLY A 153 -0.39 -7.84 2.41
N THR A 154 0.27 -7.66 3.54
CA THR A 154 1.31 -8.58 4.07
C THR A 154 0.74 -9.55 5.09
N GLN A 155 1.56 -10.49 5.59
CA GLN A 155 1.13 -11.40 6.64
C GLN A 155 0.93 -10.68 7.99
N GLY A 156 1.72 -9.66 8.30
CA GLY A 156 1.60 -8.91 9.55
C GLY A 156 1.77 -9.77 10.81
N LEU A 157 2.68 -10.75 10.77
CA LEU A 157 2.90 -11.71 11.84
C LEU A 157 3.63 -11.08 13.03
N LEU A 158 3.04 -11.18 14.21
CA LEU A 158 3.75 -11.00 15.47
C LEU A 158 4.19 -12.35 16.03
N LYS A 159 5.49 -12.51 16.24
CA LYS A 159 6.08 -13.65 16.95
C LYS A 159 6.81 -13.17 18.19
N VAL A 160 6.45 -13.67 19.36
CA VAL A 160 7.17 -13.42 20.60
C VAL A 160 8.00 -14.65 20.95
N GLY A 161 9.32 -14.48 20.95
CA GLY A 161 10.27 -15.54 21.25
C GLY A 161 10.11 -16.09 22.67
N SER A 162 10.49 -17.35 22.86
CA SER A 162 10.22 -18.11 24.10
C SER A 162 10.87 -17.54 25.36
N ASN A 163 11.87 -16.66 25.24
CA ASN A 163 12.59 -16.08 26.38
C ASN A 163 12.12 -14.66 26.72
N ALA A 164 11.43 -13.99 25.80
CA ALA A 164 10.96 -12.63 26.00
C ALA A 164 9.66 -12.61 26.81
N SER A 165 9.41 -11.50 27.51
CA SER A 165 8.14 -11.27 28.21
C SER A 165 7.44 -10.03 27.66
N VAL A 166 6.15 -10.15 27.33
CA VAL A 166 5.34 -9.03 26.83
C VAL A 166 4.05 -8.93 27.64
N THR A 167 3.77 -7.74 28.16
CA THR A 167 2.49 -7.41 28.81
C THR A 167 1.86 -6.24 28.06
N ALA A 168 0.68 -6.43 27.46
CA ALA A 168 -0.01 -5.37 26.72
C ALA A 168 -1.40 -5.12 27.31
N TYR A 169 -1.64 -3.88 27.74
CA TYR A 169 -2.90 -3.47 28.35
C TYR A 169 -3.86 -2.93 27.28
N LYS A 170 -5.12 -3.36 27.34
CA LYS A 170 -6.17 -2.87 26.44
C LYS A 170 -6.26 -1.34 26.40
N SER A 171 -6.47 -0.80 25.20
CA SER A 171 -6.68 0.63 24.96
C SER A 171 -7.89 1.19 25.71
N ALA A 172 -7.95 2.51 25.86
CA ALA A 172 -9.12 3.24 26.37
C ALA A 172 -9.67 4.12 25.23
N GLY A 173 -10.92 3.89 24.82
CA GLY A 173 -11.52 4.49 23.61
C GLY A 173 -12.86 3.85 23.22
N GLU A 174 -13.43 4.24 22.08
CA GLU A 174 -14.71 3.69 21.59
C GLU A 174 -14.56 2.31 20.92
N ASN A 175 -13.38 2.01 20.35
CA ASN A 175 -13.05 0.73 19.73
C ASN A 175 -11.81 0.13 20.40
N THR A 176 -11.99 -0.42 21.61
CA THR A 176 -10.86 -0.81 22.45
C THR A 176 -10.41 -2.25 22.26
N TYR A 177 -9.17 -2.41 21.81
CA TYR A 177 -8.50 -3.69 21.64
C TYR A 177 -7.20 -3.74 22.45
N SER A 178 -6.76 -4.93 22.81
CA SER A 178 -5.39 -5.15 23.30
C SER A 178 -4.42 -5.39 22.15
N ALA A 179 -4.90 -6.02 21.07
CA ALA A 179 -4.16 -6.13 19.82
C ALA A 179 -5.11 -6.05 18.62
N ALA A 180 -4.65 -5.45 17.52
CA ALA A 180 -5.37 -5.40 16.26
C ALA A 180 -4.43 -5.72 15.09
N PHE A 181 -4.82 -6.68 14.26
CA PHE A 181 -4.15 -7.04 13.01
C PHE A 181 -5.13 -6.75 11.88
N VAL A 182 -4.81 -5.78 11.04
CA VAL A 182 -5.74 -5.23 10.04
C VAL A 182 -5.23 -5.53 8.65
N SER A 183 -6.10 -6.07 7.80
CA SER A 183 -5.82 -6.30 6.37
C SER A 183 -4.63 -7.24 6.12
N THR A 184 -4.53 -8.31 6.92
CA THR A 184 -3.51 -9.36 6.80
C THR A 184 -3.89 -10.39 5.74
N THR A 185 -2.93 -10.95 5.03
CA THR A 185 -3.12 -12.11 4.14
C THR A 185 -3.22 -13.44 4.87
N SER A 186 -3.04 -13.44 6.20
CA SER A 186 -3.16 -14.64 7.03
C SER A 186 -4.62 -14.96 7.30
N SER A 187 -5.07 -16.14 6.85
CA SER A 187 -6.42 -16.67 7.15
C SER A 187 -6.57 -17.21 8.58
N THR A 188 -5.49 -17.17 9.37
CA THR A 188 -5.46 -17.50 10.80
C THR A 188 -4.85 -16.36 11.60
N LEU A 189 -5.11 -16.29 12.91
CA LEU A 189 -4.59 -15.24 13.78
C LEU A 189 -3.05 -15.12 13.67
N PRO A 190 -2.50 -13.98 13.19
CA PRO A 190 -1.06 -13.82 12.99
C PRO A 190 -0.34 -13.37 14.27
N PHE A 191 -0.59 -14.09 15.38
CA PHE A 191 0.08 -13.85 16.67
C PHE A 191 0.49 -15.17 17.30
N THR A 192 1.80 -15.37 17.40
CA THR A 192 2.42 -16.54 18.05
C THR A 192 3.27 -16.16 19.26
N GLY A 193 3.25 -17.01 20.27
CA GLY A 193 4.05 -16.86 21.48
C GLY A 193 3.59 -17.79 22.60
N ASN A 194 4.32 -17.78 23.71
CA ASN A 194 3.95 -18.51 24.93
C ASN A 194 2.90 -17.71 25.72
N LEU A 195 1.65 -17.76 25.26
CA LEU A 195 0.55 -17.01 25.87
C LEU A 195 0.17 -17.60 27.23
N GLU A 196 -0.02 -16.75 28.24
CA GLU A 196 -0.54 -17.17 29.55
C GLU A 196 -2.06 -17.43 29.52
N THR A 197 -2.77 -16.83 28.56
CA THR A 197 -4.21 -17.01 28.37
C THR A 197 -4.52 -16.87 26.88
N GLU A 198 -5.50 -17.62 26.40
CA GLU A 198 -5.97 -17.54 25.02
C GLU A 198 -6.47 -16.11 24.68
N LEU A 199 -6.25 -15.71 23.43
CA LEU A 199 -6.68 -14.41 22.93
C LEU A 199 -8.19 -14.42 22.66
N ALA A 200 -8.90 -13.47 23.27
CA ALA A 200 -10.33 -13.29 23.10
C ALA A 200 -10.62 -12.41 21.89
N LEU A 201 -11.11 -13.02 20.81
CA LEU A 201 -11.37 -12.34 19.53
C LEU A 201 -12.81 -11.80 19.42
N THR A 202 -12.99 -10.73 18.64
CA THR A 202 -14.33 -10.29 18.24
C THR A 202 -14.97 -11.26 17.24
N ALA A 203 -16.30 -11.26 17.14
CA ALA A 203 -17.04 -12.15 16.23
C ALA A 203 -16.68 -11.98 14.75
N ASN A 204 -16.19 -10.80 14.34
CA ASN A 204 -15.82 -10.51 12.96
C ASN A 204 -14.35 -10.83 12.67
N SER A 205 -13.58 -11.28 13.66
CA SER A 205 -12.17 -11.62 13.48
C SER A 205 -12.01 -12.87 12.61
N GLY A 206 -11.09 -12.82 11.65
CA GLY A 206 -10.83 -13.92 10.73
C GLY A 206 -11.89 -14.14 9.64
N ILE A 207 -12.83 -13.22 9.49
CA ILE A 207 -13.72 -13.19 8.33
C ILE A 207 -12.99 -12.50 7.18
N GLU A 208 -12.97 -13.15 6.01
CA GLU A 208 -12.38 -12.58 4.80
C GLU A 208 -13.16 -11.33 4.35
N GLY A 209 -12.43 -10.24 4.13
CA GLY A 209 -12.96 -8.98 3.65
C GLY A 209 -13.61 -9.10 2.28
N GLU A 210 -14.54 -8.19 2.05
CA GLU A 210 -15.30 -8.07 0.82
C GLU A 210 -15.20 -6.63 0.32
N THR A 211 -15.07 -6.47 -0.99
CA THR A 211 -15.09 -5.16 -1.64
C THR A 211 -15.86 -5.23 -2.95
N THR A 212 -16.30 -4.07 -3.44
CA THR A 212 -16.89 -3.96 -4.76
C THR A 212 -15.83 -4.25 -5.83
N GLU A 213 -16.17 -5.10 -6.80
CA GLU A 213 -15.30 -5.43 -7.93
C GLU A 213 -14.90 -4.16 -8.69
N ARG A 214 -13.60 -4.00 -8.91
CA ARG A 214 -13.01 -2.86 -9.61
C ARG A 214 -11.99 -3.36 -10.62
N GLU A 215 -11.86 -2.64 -11.72
CA GLU A 215 -10.89 -2.96 -12.77
C GLU A 215 -10.19 -1.70 -13.26
N ASN A 216 -8.90 -1.83 -13.56
CA ASN A 216 -8.18 -0.78 -14.28
C ASN A 216 -8.61 -0.77 -15.74
N VAL A 217 -8.98 0.41 -16.22
CA VAL A 217 -9.38 0.65 -17.60
C VAL A 217 -8.72 1.92 -18.13
N ILE A 218 -8.50 1.97 -19.44
CA ILE A 218 -8.01 3.16 -20.13
C ILE A 218 -9.20 3.96 -20.64
N TYR A 219 -9.24 5.25 -20.36
CA TYR A 219 -10.24 6.18 -20.89
C TYR A 219 -9.56 7.43 -21.44
N GLU A 220 -10.27 8.17 -22.29
CA GLU A 220 -9.70 9.36 -22.94
C GLU A 220 -9.42 10.48 -21.92
N SER A 221 -8.18 10.98 -21.89
CA SER A 221 -7.80 12.05 -20.94
C SER A 221 -8.48 13.40 -21.20
N GLY A 222 -8.47 14.23 -20.16
CA GLY A 222 -8.94 15.62 -20.23
C GLY A 222 -8.02 16.53 -21.05
N TYR A 223 -6.79 16.09 -21.34
CA TYR A 223 -5.80 16.88 -22.08
C TYR A 223 -6.24 17.16 -23.52
N VAL A 224 -5.74 18.26 -24.09
CA VAL A 224 -6.00 18.61 -25.48
C VAL A 224 -5.33 17.60 -26.42
N ALA A 225 -5.96 17.35 -27.57
CA ALA A 225 -5.37 16.47 -28.58
C ALA A 225 -4.05 17.05 -29.09
N GLN A 226 -3.10 16.17 -29.41
CA GLN A 226 -1.85 16.53 -30.04
C GLN A 226 -1.62 15.77 -31.34
N ASN A 227 -0.77 16.33 -32.20
CA ASN A 227 -0.38 15.70 -33.46
C ASN A 227 0.82 14.79 -33.23
N TRP A 228 0.62 13.50 -33.45
CA TRP A 228 1.62 12.47 -33.32
C TRP A 228 2.26 12.19 -34.68
N LYS A 229 3.59 12.30 -34.76
CA LYS A 229 4.34 11.72 -35.88
C LYS A 229 4.23 10.20 -35.77
N VAL A 230 3.67 9.56 -36.78
CA VAL A 230 3.35 8.13 -36.73
C VAL A 230 4.61 7.32 -37.02
N LEU A 231 4.96 6.46 -36.08
CA LEU A 231 6.05 5.50 -36.20
C LEU A 231 5.51 4.09 -36.40
N THR A 232 6.34 3.24 -37.01
CA THR A 232 6.10 1.80 -37.21
C THR A 232 7.25 1.01 -36.57
N LYS A 233 6.98 -0.23 -36.17
CA LYS A 233 7.97 -1.11 -35.54
C LYS A 233 7.96 -2.50 -36.19
N GLY A 234 9.02 -2.83 -36.91
CA GLY A 234 9.09 -4.11 -37.64
C GLY A 234 7.88 -4.33 -38.56
N GLU A 235 7.26 -5.50 -38.46
CA GLU A 235 6.11 -5.91 -39.28
C GLU A 235 4.82 -6.12 -38.44
N ASP A 236 4.73 -5.52 -37.25
CA ASP A 236 3.58 -5.71 -36.35
C ASP A 236 2.28 -5.02 -36.82
N GLY A 237 2.37 -4.13 -37.81
CA GLY A 237 1.24 -3.41 -38.39
C GLY A 237 0.63 -2.35 -37.47
N LYS A 238 1.24 -2.07 -36.32
CA LYS A 238 0.76 -1.09 -35.34
C LYS A 238 1.31 0.31 -35.63
N LYS A 239 0.63 1.31 -35.09
CA LYS A 239 1.02 2.72 -35.19
C LYS A 239 1.47 3.21 -33.83
N TYR A 240 2.54 3.99 -33.81
CA TYR A 240 3.14 4.49 -32.59
C TYR A 240 3.39 5.99 -32.65
N GLY A 241 3.53 6.61 -31.49
CA GLY A 241 3.95 8.00 -31.35
C GLY A 241 4.85 8.16 -30.13
N VAL A 242 5.60 9.26 -30.07
CA VAL A 242 6.50 9.55 -28.94
C VAL A 242 6.18 10.94 -28.38
N ASP A 243 5.93 11.01 -27.08
CA ASP A 243 5.89 12.25 -26.31
C ASP A 243 7.24 12.46 -25.64
N TYR A 244 7.96 13.51 -26.04
CA TYR A 244 9.28 13.84 -25.53
C TYR A 244 9.15 14.82 -24.36
N ARG A 245 9.62 14.41 -23.18
CA ARG A 245 9.61 15.27 -21.99
C ARG A 245 10.98 15.36 -21.34
N THR A 246 11.04 16.20 -20.32
CA THR A 246 12.19 16.30 -19.43
C THR A 246 11.70 15.99 -18.02
N ILE A 247 12.25 14.96 -17.40
CA ILE A 247 11.94 14.60 -16.00
C ILE A 247 12.99 15.24 -15.09
N TYR A 248 12.51 15.87 -14.03
CA TYR A 248 13.34 16.38 -12.94
C TYR A 248 13.19 15.44 -11.76
N THR A 249 14.25 14.70 -11.42
CA THR A 249 14.25 13.74 -10.30
C THR A 249 15.05 14.29 -9.13
N GLY A 250 14.61 14.01 -7.91
CA GLY A 250 15.30 14.40 -6.67
C GLY A 250 15.11 15.86 -6.27
N SER A 251 15.88 16.32 -5.27
CA SER A 251 15.78 17.70 -4.76
C SER A 251 16.42 18.76 -5.65
N ASP A 252 17.23 18.35 -6.64
CA ASP A 252 17.88 19.23 -7.60
C ASP A 252 17.08 19.29 -8.91
N LEU A 253 16.16 20.25 -8.99
CA LEU A 253 15.33 20.50 -10.17
C LEU A 253 16.07 21.26 -11.29
N THR A 254 17.40 21.41 -11.21
CA THR A 254 18.17 22.14 -12.23
C THR A 254 18.67 21.25 -13.37
N ASN A 255 18.77 19.94 -13.14
CA ASN A 255 19.33 18.97 -14.09
C ASN A 255 18.26 17.98 -14.56
N GLY A 256 17.39 18.45 -15.46
CA GLY A 256 16.37 17.61 -16.08
C GLY A 256 16.98 16.57 -17.03
N LYS A 257 16.47 15.34 -16.99
CA LYS A 257 16.87 14.26 -17.91
C LYS A 257 15.82 14.13 -19.02
N PRO A 258 16.25 14.00 -20.29
CA PRO A 258 15.33 13.76 -21.39
C PRO A 258 14.72 12.36 -21.26
N VAL A 259 13.45 12.25 -21.63
CA VAL A 259 12.70 10.99 -21.64
C VAL A 259 11.76 10.97 -22.85
N GLY A 260 11.55 9.77 -23.40
CA GLY A 260 10.54 9.51 -24.42
C GLY A 260 9.48 8.56 -23.92
N TYR A 261 8.22 9.00 -23.91
CA TYR A 261 7.08 8.14 -23.64
C TYR A 261 6.52 7.63 -24.96
N ILE A 262 6.66 6.33 -25.21
CA ILE A 262 6.18 5.66 -26.41
C ILE A 262 4.70 5.32 -26.20
N HIS A 263 3.88 5.70 -27.17
CA HIS A 263 2.46 5.43 -27.19
C HIS A 263 2.08 4.56 -28.38
N GLU A 264 1.19 3.58 -28.18
CA GLU A 264 0.45 2.92 -29.26
C GLU A 264 -0.75 3.78 -29.64
N LEU A 265 -0.91 4.08 -30.93
CA LEU A 265 -2.06 4.81 -31.47
C LEU A 265 -3.14 3.80 -31.82
N VAL A 266 -4.02 3.53 -30.86
CA VAL A 266 -5.09 2.53 -30.97
C VAL A 266 -6.32 3.19 -31.59
N LYS A 267 -6.91 2.56 -32.61
CA LYS A 267 -8.16 3.03 -33.22
C LYS A 267 -9.33 2.70 -32.30
N VAL A 268 -10.15 3.70 -31.96
CA VAL A 268 -11.24 3.56 -30.97
C VAL A 268 -12.48 4.28 -31.46
N GLU A 269 -13.61 3.59 -31.49
CA GLU A 269 -14.91 4.21 -31.80
C GLU A 269 -15.58 4.73 -30.52
N GLY A 270 -16.27 5.87 -30.61
CA GLY A 270 -17.03 6.43 -29.49
C GLY A 270 -16.22 7.29 -28.52
N LEU A 271 -15.00 7.70 -28.88
CA LEU A 271 -14.22 8.64 -28.08
C LEU A 271 -14.97 9.98 -27.90
N PRO A 272 -14.99 10.56 -26.69
CA PRO A 272 -15.65 11.85 -26.44
C PRO A 272 -15.16 12.97 -27.37
N SER A 273 -13.86 13.02 -27.66
CA SER A 273 -13.25 13.99 -28.55
C SER A 273 -13.61 13.84 -30.04
N GLN A 274 -14.23 12.73 -30.43
CA GLN A 274 -14.45 12.33 -31.83
C GLN A 274 -13.16 12.08 -32.63
N ASN A 275 -12.00 11.97 -31.96
CA ASN A 275 -10.79 11.47 -32.61
C ASN A 275 -10.98 9.99 -33.02
N GLU A 276 -10.26 9.56 -34.05
CA GLU A 276 -10.27 8.17 -34.50
C GLU A 276 -9.32 7.28 -33.67
N TYR A 277 -8.33 7.89 -33.03
CA TYR A 277 -7.28 7.20 -32.28
C TYR A 277 -7.14 7.73 -30.85
N LEU A 278 -6.76 6.83 -29.96
CA LEU A 278 -6.29 7.12 -28.61
C LEU A 278 -4.81 6.74 -28.51
N ALA A 279 -3.99 7.61 -27.93
CA ALA A 279 -2.58 7.33 -27.67
C ALA A 279 -2.43 6.67 -26.29
N VAL A 280 -2.17 5.37 -26.28
CA VAL A 280 -2.00 4.57 -25.07
C VAL A 280 -0.52 4.48 -24.73
N HIS A 281 -0.12 4.89 -23.54
CA HIS A 281 1.27 4.79 -23.09
C HIS A 281 1.69 3.31 -22.92
N ILE A 282 2.79 2.89 -23.54
CA ILE A 282 3.25 1.48 -23.55
C ILE A 282 4.69 1.27 -23.10
N ALA A 283 5.53 2.31 -23.11
CA ALA A 283 6.92 2.20 -22.73
C ALA A 283 7.56 3.57 -22.43
N THR A 284 8.40 3.62 -21.40
CA THR A 284 9.27 4.78 -21.12
C THR A 284 10.72 4.51 -21.56
N VAL A 285 11.35 5.46 -22.27
CA VAL A 285 12.76 5.41 -22.68
C VAL A 285 13.54 6.56 -22.05
N ASP A 286 14.36 6.22 -21.05
CA ASP A 286 15.28 7.17 -20.43
C ASP A 286 16.36 7.65 -21.38
N GLY A 287 16.66 8.95 -21.33
CA GLY A 287 17.72 9.54 -22.14
C GLY A 287 17.31 9.81 -23.59
N LEU A 288 16.05 9.59 -23.97
CA LEU A 288 15.59 9.85 -25.34
C LEU A 288 15.45 11.35 -25.59
N GLU A 289 16.42 11.91 -26.29
CA GLU A 289 16.44 13.31 -26.69
C GLU A 289 15.30 13.64 -27.66
N LYS A 290 14.89 14.91 -27.65
CA LYS A 290 13.82 15.41 -28.52
C LYS A 290 14.13 15.13 -30.00
N ASP A 291 13.12 14.66 -30.73
CA ASP A 291 13.18 14.31 -32.16
C ASP A 291 14.11 13.11 -32.50
N VAL A 292 14.68 12.43 -31.51
CA VAL A 292 15.42 11.17 -31.71
C VAL A 292 14.43 10.00 -31.70
N LEU A 293 14.46 9.18 -32.76
CA LEU A 293 13.61 8.00 -32.84
C LEU A 293 14.08 6.93 -31.83
N PRO A 294 13.15 6.27 -31.10
CA PRO A 294 13.50 5.12 -30.29
C PRO A 294 14.03 3.97 -31.17
N GLU A 295 14.89 3.13 -30.59
CA GLU A 295 15.49 2.00 -31.31
C GLU A 295 14.42 1.04 -31.87
N GLY A 296 14.56 0.67 -33.14
CA GLY A 296 13.63 -0.22 -33.83
C GLY A 296 12.36 0.43 -34.38
N TYR A 297 12.18 1.74 -34.17
CA TYR A 297 11.07 2.51 -34.73
C TYR A 297 11.47 3.26 -36.00
N THR A 298 10.57 3.30 -36.97
CA THR A 298 10.75 4.03 -38.23
C THR A 298 9.62 5.01 -38.46
N ASP A 299 9.93 6.25 -38.85
CA ASP A 299 8.95 7.26 -39.22
C ASP A 299 8.21 6.87 -40.51
N SER A 300 6.89 6.86 -40.45
CA SER A 300 6.03 6.55 -41.61
C SER A 300 5.74 7.77 -42.50
N GLY A 301 6.00 8.99 -42.01
CA GLY A 301 5.60 10.25 -42.65
C GLY A 301 4.13 10.62 -42.45
N GLU A 302 3.33 9.78 -41.79
CA GLU A 302 1.94 10.07 -41.42
C GLU A 302 1.88 10.91 -40.13
N THR A 303 0.83 11.70 -39.97
CA THR A 303 0.51 12.41 -38.73
C THR A 303 -0.92 12.11 -38.33
N ILE A 304 -1.13 11.75 -37.06
CA ILE A 304 -2.44 11.48 -36.47
C ILE A 304 -2.70 12.45 -35.32
N SER A 305 -3.89 13.04 -35.25
CA SER A 305 -4.35 13.80 -34.09
C SER A 305 -5.02 12.84 -33.10
N ALA A 306 -4.52 12.78 -31.87
CA ALA A 306 -5.07 11.95 -30.81
C ALA A 306 -4.82 12.56 -29.43
N LYS A 307 -5.72 12.28 -28.49
CA LYS A 307 -5.48 12.49 -27.06
C LYS A 307 -4.76 11.29 -26.46
N THR A 308 -4.13 11.48 -25.30
CA THR A 308 -3.61 10.37 -24.50
C THR A 308 -4.74 9.68 -23.74
N GLY A 309 -4.57 8.38 -23.48
CA GLY A 309 -5.40 7.62 -22.55
C GLY A 309 -4.83 7.66 -21.14
N ASP A 310 -5.70 7.78 -20.14
CA ASP A 310 -5.35 7.66 -18.72
C ASP A 310 -5.88 6.32 -18.20
N ILE A 311 -5.13 5.68 -17.30
CA ILE A 311 -5.56 4.48 -16.59
C ILE A 311 -6.24 4.89 -15.29
N SER A 312 -7.41 4.33 -15.03
CA SER A 312 -8.13 4.51 -13.77
C SER A 312 -8.80 3.22 -13.31
N SER A 313 -8.85 3.02 -11.99
CA SER A 313 -9.60 1.92 -11.38
C SER A 313 -11.06 2.33 -11.25
N MET A 314 -11.93 1.68 -12.03
CA MET A 314 -13.37 1.95 -12.07
C MET A 314 -14.16 0.79 -11.45
N THR A 315 -15.31 1.11 -10.86
CA THR A 315 -16.23 0.11 -10.30
C THR A 315 -16.89 -0.68 -11.42
N VAL A 316 -16.87 -2.00 -11.34
CA VAL A 316 -17.51 -2.88 -12.31
C VAL A 316 -19.01 -2.89 -12.08
N LEU A 317 -19.75 -2.59 -13.15
CA LEU A 317 -21.19 -2.64 -13.21
C LEU A 317 -21.65 -3.80 -14.08
N ILE A 318 -22.76 -4.44 -13.70
CA ILE A 318 -23.43 -5.51 -14.44
C ILE A 318 -24.85 -5.08 -14.79
N LYS A 319 -25.20 -5.19 -16.08
CA LYS A 319 -26.55 -4.97 -16.61
C LYS A 319 -26.82 -5.95 -17.73
N ASP A 320 -27.91 -6.70 -17.63
CA ASP A 320 -28.32 -7.73 -18.61
C ASP A 320 -27.21 -8.76 -18.94
N GLY A 321 -26.36 -9.08 -17.94
CA GLY A 321 -25.23 -10.00 -18.09
C GLY A 321 -24.00 -9.40 -18.79
N GLN A 322 -24.02 -8.12 -19.13
CA GLN A 322 -22.89 -7.38 -19.71
C GLN A 322 -22.17 -6.55 -18.66
N ARG A 323 -20.85 -6.36 -18.86
CA ARG A 323 -19.98 -5.58 -17.98
C ARG A 323 -19.86 -4.13 -18.48
N PHE A 324 -19.95 -3.20 -17.54
CA PHE A 324 -19.77 -1.77 -17.69
C PHE A 324 -18.87 -1.25 -16.56
N TYR A 325 -18.47 0.02 -16.63
CA TYR A 325 -17.56 0.62 -15.66
C TYR A 325 -18.10 1.95 -15.17
N TRP A 326 -18.06 2.16 -13.86
CA TRP A 326 -18.49 3.39 -13.21
C TRP A 326 -17.29 4.19 -12.77
N GLY A 327 -17.14 5.37 -13.33
CA GLY A 327 -15.99 6.23 -13.07
C GLY A 327 -16.30 7.69 -13.32
N VAL A 328 -15.46 8.56 -12.75
CA VAL A 328 -15.54 10.00 -13.00
C VAL A 328 -15.13 10.31 -14.45
N ASP A 329 -15.70 11.36 -15.02
CA ASP A 329 -15.25 11.89 -16.31
C ASP A 329 -13.88 12.57 -16.18
N PRO A 330 -13.14 12.75 -17.30
CA PRO A 330 -11.79 13.31 -17.25
C PRO A 330 -11.70 14.73 -16.68
N ASN A 331 -12.81 15.49 -16.67
CA ASN A 331 -12.86 16.84 -16.11
C ASN A 331 -13.34 16.87 -14.65
N HIS A 332 -13.61 15.72 -14.03
CA HIS A 332 -14.10 15.59 -12.66
C HIS A 332 -15.39 16.38 -12.40
N SER A 333 -16.25 16.45 -13.41
CA SER A 333 -17.50 17.20 -13.44
C SER A 333 -18.74 16.32 -13.24
N GLN A 334 -18.65 15.04 -13.59
CA GLN A 334 -19.74 14.07 -13.48
C GLN A 334 -19.20 12.65 -13.42
N TRP A 335 -20.06 11.70 -13.03
CA TRP A 335 -19.78 10.29 -13.18
C TRP A 335 -20.45 9.73 -14.44
N LEU A 336 -19.79 8.78 -15.08
CA LEU A 336 -20.22 8.18 -16.33
C LEU A 336 -20.20 6.67 -16.22
N VAL A 337 -21.18 6.03 -16.86
CA VAL A 337 -21.10 4.62 -17.22
C VAL A 337 -20.25 4.52 -18.48
N TYR A 338 -19.26 3.64 -18.47
CA TYR A 338 -18.42 3.32 -19.61
C TYR A 338 -18.66 1.88 -20.07
N GLN A 339 -18.44 1.64 -21.36
CA GLN A 339 -18.45 0.32 -21.98
C GLN A 339 -17.09 0.04 -22.63
N THR A 340 -16.70 -1.22 -22.72
CA THR A 340 -15.49 -1.63 -23.44
C THR A 340 -15.62 -1.27 -24.93
N ALA A 341 -14.63 -0.55 -25.46
CA ALA A 341 -14.48 -0.28 -26.89
C ALA A 341 -13.40 -1.16 -27.53
N VAL A 342 -12.30 -1.39 -26.82
CA VAL A 342 -11.20 -2.26 -27.26
C VAL A 342 -10.74 -3.10 -26.09
N ASP A 343 -10.61 -4.41 -26.28
CA ASP A 343 -10.12 -5.35 -25.27
C ASP A 343 -8.64 -5.72 -25.51
N ASP A 344 -8.00 -6.37 -24.54
CA ASP A 344 -6.62 -6.88 -24.63
C ASP A 344 -5.56 -5.83 -25.05
N VAL A 345 -5.66 -4.61 -24.48
CA VAL A 345 -4.74 -3.50 -24.72
C VAL A 345 -3.57 -3.55 -23.74
N THR A 346 -2.35 -3.57 -24.27
CA THR A 346 -1.13 -3.45 -23.47
C THR A 346 -0.87 -1.99 -23.14
N ALA A 347 -0.57 -1.68 -21.87
CA ALA A 347 -0.16 -0.36 -21.42
C ALA A 347 0.97 -0.44 -20.39
N GLU A 348 1.70 0.66 -20.20
CA GLU A 348 2.62 0.82 -19.08
C GLU A 348 1.95 1.65 -17.98
N ASP A 349 1.86 1.07 -16.79
CA ASP A 349 1.37 1.72 -15.57
C ASP A 349 2.45 1.60 -14.49
N TRP A 350 2.97 2.74 -14.03
CA TRP A 350 4.05 2.81 -13.03
C TRP A 350 5.27 1.91 -13.31
N GLY A 351 5.69 1.83 -14.58
CA GLY A 351 6.84 1.02 -15.01
C GLY A 351 6.56 -0.48 -15.10
N GLN A 352 5.30 -0.91 -14.91
CA GLN A 352 4.86 -2.28 -15.14
C GLN A 352 4.00 -2.36 -16.40
N THR A 353 4.25 -3.39 -17.21
CA THR A 353 3.37 -3.71 -18.33
C THR A 353 2.09 -4.35 -17.80
N THR A 354 0.95 -3.75 -18.13
CA THR A 354 -0.38 -4.24 -17.77
C THR A 354 -1.20 -4.56 -19.01
N LEU A 355 -2.06 -5.58 -18.92
CA LEU A 355 -3.06 -5.91 -19.93
C LEU A 355 -4.41 -5.41 -19.42
N THR A 356 -5.04 -4.54 -20.20
CA THR A 356 -6.27 -3.86 -19.83
C THR A 356 -7.14 -3.62 -21.08
N LYS A 357 -8.07 -2.68 -21.01
CA LYS A 357 -9.08 -2.39 -22.02
C LYS A 357 -9.26 -0.88 -22.15
N ILE A 358 -9.63 -0.43 -23.35
CA ILE A 358 -10.06 0.95 -23.57
C ILE A 358 -11.58 1.00 -23.44
N VAL A 359 -12.07 1.95 -22.64
CA VAL A 359 -13.49 2.16 -22.40
C VAL A 359 -13.93 3.54 -22.90
N VAL A 360 -15.19 3.63 -23.32
CA VAL A 360 -15.82 4.87 -23.77
C VAL A 360 -17.16 5.08 -23.08
N PRO A 361 -17.60 6.33 -22.85
CA PRO A 361 -18.86 6.59 -22.18
C PRO A 361 -20.06 6.02 -22.93
N VAL A 362 -21.02 5.48 -22.18
CA VAL A 362 -22.35 5.13 -22.69
C VAL A 362 -23.15 6.43 -22.85
N ALA A 363 -23.65 6.66 -24.06
CA ALA A 363 -24.35 7.91 -24.38
C ALA A 363 -25.60 8.12 -23.51
N GLY A 364 -25.67 9.27 -22.84
CA GLY A 364 -26.83 9.68 -22.04
C GLY A 364 -26.89 9.14 -20.61
N GLU A 365 -25.87 8.41 -20.15
CA GLU A 365 -25.84 7.81 -18.81
C GLU A 365 -24.91 8.57 -17.82
N GLY A 366 -24.73 9.87 -18.03
CA GLY A 366 -23.96 10.71 -17.11
C GLY A 366 -24.80 11.20 -15.92
N VAL A 367 -24.21 11.19 -14.72
CA VAL A 367 -24.85 11.64 -13.48
C VAL A 367 -23.99 12.72 -12.81
N SER A 368 -24.50 13.95 -12.79
CA SER A 368 -23.83 15.07 -12.12
C SER A 368 -24.04 15.02 -10.59
N GLY A 369 -22.99 15.31 -9.83
CA GLY A 369 -23.05 15.33 -8.36
C GLY A 369 -23.13 13.95 -7.70
N ALA A 370 -23.04 12.87 -8.47
CA ALA A 370 -22.90 11.53 -7.96
C ALA A 370 -21.54 11.30 -7.29
N THR A 371 -21.48 10.27 -6.47
CA THR A 371 -20.28 9.68 -5.90
C THR A 371 -20.10 8.26 -6.42
N GLU A 372 -19.00 7.62 -6.02
CA GLU A 372 -18.75 6.22 -6.35
C GLU A 372 -19.87 5.28 -5.88
N GLU A 373 -20.47 5.59 -4.73
CA GLU A 373 -21.51 4.79 -4.09
C GLU A 373 -22.88 4.94 -4.76
N ASP A 374 -23.08 5.99 -5.56
CA ASP A 374 -24.33 6.30 -6.25
C ASP A 374 -24.50 5.49 -7.54
N ILE A 375 -24.63 4.16 -7.41
CA ILE A 375 -24.75 3.23 -8.54
C ILE A 375 -25.97 3.60 -9.42
N PRO A 376 -25.80 3.79 -10.74
CA PRO A 376 -26.90 4.16 -11.63
C PRO A 376 -28.02 3.12 -11.69
N ALA A 377 -29.26 3.59 -11.87
CA ALA A 377 -30.43 2.73 -11.91
C ALA A 377 -30.34 1.68 -13.03
N GLY A 378 -30.67 0.42 -12.70
CA GLY A 378 -30.62 -0.71 -13.63
C GLY A 378 -29.25 -1.39 -13.72
N TYR A 379 -28.25 -0.89 -13.00
CA TYR A 379 -26.97 -1.56 -12.82
C TYR A 379 -26.87 -2.21 -11.45
N THR A 380 -26.07 -3.27 -11.39
CA THR A 380 -25.68 -3.95 -10.14
C THR A 380 -24.17 -4.03 -10.07
N THR A 381 -23.61 -4.19 -8.88
CA THR A 381 -22.18 -4.43 -8.68
C THR A 381 -21.95 -5.87 -8.28
N ASN A 382 -20.72 -6.33 -8.46
CA ASN A 382 -20.25 -7.59 -7.87
C ASN A 382 -19.46 -7.30 -6.60
N VAL A 383 -19.60 -8.18 -5.62
CA VAL A 383 -18.74 -8.20 -4.43
C VAL A 383 -17.71 -9.30 -4.62
N VAL A 384 -16.43 -8.96 -4.41
CA VAL A 384 -15.31 -9.88 -4.50
C VAL A 384 -14.63 -10.02 -3.15
N LYS A 385 -14.07 -11.22 -2.93
CA LYS A 385 -13.21 -11.50 -1.78
C LYS A 385 -11.87 -10.80 -1.95
N THR A 386 -11.39 -10.17 -0.88
CA THR A 386 -10.14 -9.40 -0.91
C THR A 386 -8.90 -10.27 -0.70
N GLY A 387 -9.04 -11.51 -0.23
CA GLY A 387 -7.91 -12.30 0.28
C GLY A 387 -7.32 -11.76 1.58
N MET A 388 -7.96 -10.77 2.20
CA MET A 388 -7.48 -10.09 3.40
C MET A 388 -8.41 -10.32 4.59
N TYR A 389 -7.82 -10.45 5.77
CA TYR A 389 -8.48 -10.75 7.03
C TYR A 389 -8.11 -9.69 8.07
N SER A 390 -8.94 -9.56 9.10
CA SER A 390 -8.62 -8.72 10.26
C SER A 390 -8.91 -9.48 11.56
N TYR A 391 -8.12 -9.23 12.59
CA TYR A 391 -8.25 -9.84 13.92
C TYR A 391 -8.18 -8.77 15.00
N TYR A 392 -9.13 -8.82 15.94
CA TYR A 392 -9.25 -7.83 17.01
C TYR A 392 -9.34 -8.53 18.36
N CYS A 393 -8.30 -8.40 19.18
CA CYS A 393 -8.19 -9.00 20.50
C CYS A 393 -8.77 -8.08 21.57
N THR A 394 -9.55 -8.62 22.50
CA THR A 394 -10.33 -7.85 23.48
C THR A 394 -9.95 -8.11 24.93
N ASN A 395 -8.95 -8.98 25.18
CA ASN A 395 -8.40 -9.24 26.52
C ASN A 395 -8.06 -7.91 27.20
N ASP A 396 -8.39 -7.78 28.48
CA ASP A 396 -7.99 -6.61 29.27
C ASP A 396 -6.47 -6.46 29.34
N VAL A 397 -5.77 -7.60 29.41
CA VAL A 397 -4.32 -7.71 29.37
C VAL A 397 -3.93 -8.94 28.55
N ILE A 398 -3.02 -8.77 27.60
CA ILE A 398 -2.32 -9.88 26.94
C ILE A 398 -1.01 -10.09 27.67
N LYS A 399 -0.70 -11.34 28.01
CA LYS A 399 0.58 -11.73 28.59
C LYS A 399 1.21 -12.86 27.81
N VAL A 400 2.44 -12.64 27.38
CA VAL A 400 3.32 -13.65 26.81
C VAL A 400 4.54 -13.73 27.72
N SER A 401 4.89 -14.94 28.14
CA SER A 401 6.03 -15.16 29.03
C SER A 401 6.67 -16.52 28.79
N PRO A 402 7.93 -16.74 29.20
CA PRO A 402 8.58 -18.04 29.05
C PRO A 402 7.81 -19.21 29.68
N SER A 403 6.98 -18.93 30.70
CA SER A 403 6.12 -19.90 31.38
C SER A 403 4.76 -20.15 30.71
N GLY A 404 4.38 -19.38 29.70
CA GLY A 404 3.11 -19.57 28.99
C GLY A 404 3.09 -20.80 28.07
N THR A 405 1.94 -21.09 27.48
CA THR A 405 1.79 -22.22 26.54
C THR A 405 2.05 -21.75 25.12
N SER A 406 2.94 -22.44 24.40
CA SER A 406 3.28 -22.09 23.01
C SER A 406 2.08 -22.26 22.09
N THR A 407 1.84 -21.25 21.25
CA THR A 407 0.86 -21.32 20.16
C THR A 407 1.48 -21.57 18.80
N ASP A 408 2.79 -21.85 18.74
CA ASP A 408 3.47 -22.20 17.50
C ASP A 408 3.05 -23.63 17.06
N PRO A 409 2.45 -23.80 15.85
CA PRO A 409 2.07 -25.12 15.34
C PRO A 409 3.26 -26.09 15.16
N GLY A 410 4.50 -25.62 15.27
CA GLY A 410 5.72 -26.42 15.13
C GLY A 410 6.30 -27.02 16.42
N THR A 411 5.76 -26.75 17.62
CA THR A 411 6.34 -27.22 18.89
C THR A 411 5.34 -28.00 19.75
N ASP A 412 4.87 -29.14 19.27
CA ASP A 412 4.35 -30.20 20.15
C ASP A 412 5.45 -31.23 20.42
N PRO A 413 6.14 -31.21 21.57
CA PRO A 413 6.87 -32.38 22.03
C PRO A 413 5.82 -33.37 22.55
N GLY A 414 5.21 -34.11 21.63
CA GLY A 414 4.14 -35.05 21.92
C GLY A 414 4.43 -35.86 23.19
N THR A 415 3.66 -35.58 24.24
CA THR A 415 3.61 -36.46 25.39
C THR A 415 2.79 -37.68 24.98
N LYS A 416 3.49 -38.79 24.73
CA LYS A 416 2.83 -40.11 24.65
C LYS A 416 2.07 -40.37 25.95
N PRO A 417 0.75 -40.60 25.91
CA PRO A 417 0.04 -41.10 27.07
C PRO A 417 0.31 -42.60 27.25
N GLY A 418 0.87 -42.97 28.40
CA GLY A 418 0.67 -44.25 29.10
C GLY A 418 1.07 -45.54 28.41
N GLU A 419 2.24 -46.08 28.77
CA GLU A 419 2.40 -47.52 28.98
C GLU A 419 2.06 -47.79 30.45
N ASP A 420 0.89 -48.41 30.68
CA ASP A 420 0.64 -49.46 31.68
C ASP A 420 -0.62 -50.26 31.26
#